data_AF-A0A3M1V820-F1
#
_entry.id   AF-A0A3M1V820-F1
#
_cell.length_a   1.000
_cell.length_b   1.000
_cell.length_c   1.000
_cell.angle_alpha   90.00
_cell.angle_beta   90.00
_cell.angle_gamma   90.00
#
_symmetry.space_group_name_H-M   'P 1'
#
loop_
_entity.id
_entity.type
_entity.pdbx_description
1 polymer ?
#
loop_
_entity_poly.entity_id
_entity_poly.type
_entity_poly.pdbx_seq_one_letter_code
_entity_poly.pdbx_strand_id
1 'polypeptide(L)'
;MPEPSRPIRATVSAMATGYTLDRELATGRRSAVVRVEERCGLPAASNRGQRRRRERPFEVVCGGGVSHRRTPHRCCERKASVSSRMEPPLPPVPPIYPMIGCASLLLALLFVLLLPLLLMDLMQTALIRLHLTPAAALLTVLGIFVGSVINIPVYRIEREEWQPVYVVGPLGLGLFSDRFRRVRQETIIAINVGGCVIPCLLVLWELTHIVPLGSDALVRTLVVTALNIGACYAVARPVPGLGIMMPGFVSPLVAVSASWLVMIGMPEIRVAAAFIAGVLGPLVGADLLHLREVRGVAMGMLSIGGAGTFDGIVLSGILAAVLA
;
A
#
# COMPACT_ATOMS: atom_id res chain seq x y z
N MET A 1 -74.36 16.40 -14.95
CA MET A 1 -73.19 16.11 -15.83
C MET A 1 -71.94 16.29 -15.00
N PRO A 2 -71.13 15.27 -14.75
CA PRO A 2 -69.92 15.44 -13.94
C PRO A 2 -68.72 15.77 -14.84
N GLU A 3 -68.19 16.98 -14.70
CA GLU A 3 -66.84 17.33 -15.15
C GLU A 3 -65.80 16.86 -14.11
N PRO A 4 -64.65 16.31 -14.55
CA PRO A 4 -63.66 15.73 -13.66
C PRO A 4 -62.65 16.74 -13.09
N SER A 5 -62.20 16.38 -11.90
CA SER A 5 -61.23 17.03 -11.01
C SER A 5 -59.86 17.31 -11.65
N ARG A 6 -59.34 18.53 -11.39
CA ARG A 6 -57.93 18.89 -11.59
C ARG A 6 -57.09 18.48 -10.37
N PRO A 7 -55.91 17.86 -10.55
CA PRO A 7 -54.86 17.93 -9.53
C PRO A 7 -53.58 18.60 -10.03
N ILE A 8 -53.17 19.62 -9.27
CA ILE A 8 -51.84 19.83 -8.66
C ILE A 8 -50.62 19.48 -9.54
N ARG A 9 -49.95 20.53 -10.04
CA ARG A 9 -48.58 20.44 -10.59
C ARG A 9 -47.58 20.23 -9.45
N ALA A 10 -46.90 19.09 -9.46
CA ALA A 10 -45.68 18.86 -8.69
C ALA A 10 -44.46 19.13 -9.60
N THR A 11 -43.60 20.05 -9.15
CA THR A 11 -42.29 20.32 -9.76
C THR A 11 -41.32 19.27 -9.23
N VAL A 12 -40.80 18.38 -10.09
CA VAL A 12 -39.74 17.41 -9.71
C VAL A 12 -38.45 17.84 -10.39
N SER A 13 -37.54 18.38 -9.57
CA SER A 13 -36.10 18.41 -9.85
C SER A 13 -35.50 17.18 -9.19
N ALA A 14 -34.87 16.28 -9.94
CA ALA A 14 -34.03 15.25 -9.37
C ALA A 14 -32.98 14.77 -10.39
N MET A 15 -31.74 15.23 -10.18
CA MET A 15 -30.55 14.44 -10.45
C MET A 15 -30.71 13.06 -9.79
N ALA A 16 -30.52 11.98 -10.54
CA ALA A 16 -30.40 10.64 -9.97
C ALA A 16 -29.52 9.75 -10.86
N THR A 17 -28.22 10.02 -10.86
CA THR A 17 -27.20 8.98 -11.06
C THR A 17 -27.00 8.29 -9.71
N GLY A 18 -27.30 7.00 -9.63
CA GLY A 18 -26.98 6.18 -8.47
C GLY A 18 -28.19 5.65 -7.73
N TYR A 19 -28.85 4.62 -8.27
CA TYR A 19 -29.62 3.64 -7.48
C TYR A 19 -29.81 2.29 -8.21
N THR A 20 -29.23 2.08 -9.40
CA THR A 20 -29.42 0.85 -10.20
C THR A 20 -28.29 -0.17 -10.11
N LEU A 21 -27.26 0.04 -9.28
CA LEU A 21 -26.13 -0.90 -9.15
C LEU A 21 -26.34 -1.99 -8.07
N ASP A 22 -27.23 -1.80 -7.10
CA ASP A 22 -27.38 -2.75 -5.97
C ASP A 22 -28.28 -3.96 -6.26
N ARG A 23 -29.04 -3.98 -7.36
CA ARG A 23 -29.91 -5.13 -7.71
C ARG A 23 -29.32 -6.12 -8.70
N GLU A 24 -28.22 -5.78 -9.40
CA GLU A 24 -27.58 -6.70 -10.37
C GLU A 24 -26.48 -7.58 -9.77
N LEU A 25 -26.05 -7.33 -8.53
CA LEU A 25 -25.03 -8.15 -7.84
C LEU A 25 -25.55 -9.51 -7.32
N ALA A 26 -26.86 -9.78 -7.38
CA ALA A 26 -27.45 -11.05 -6.97
C ALA A 26 -27.61 -12.08 -8.10
N THR A 27 -27.39 -11.69 -9.36
CA THR A 27 -27.52 -12.60 -10.52
C THR A 27 -26.39 -12.31 -11.49
N GLY A 28 -25.29 -13.08 -11.42
CA GLY A 28 -24.04 -12.82 -12.15
C GLY A 28 -24.18 -12.74 -13.68
N ARG A 29 -24.67 -11.61 -14.19
CA ARG A 29 -24.69 -11.24 -15.60
C ARG A 29 -23.82 -10.01 -15.79
N ARG A 30 -22.75 -10.18 -16.56
CA ARG A 30 -21.76 -9.14 -16.87
C ARG A 30 -22.38 -8.09 -17.81
N SER A 31 -22.17 -6.82 -17.49
CA SER A 31 -22.64 -5.67 -18.25
C SER A 31 -21.88 -5.53 -19.59
N ALA A 32 -22.60 -5.33 -20.69
CA ALA A 32 -22.02 -5.05 -22.00
C ALA A 32 -21.78 -3.54 -22.17
N VAL A 33 -20.56 -3.13 -22.52
CA VAL A 33 -20.25 -1.75 -22.91
C VAL A 33 -20.62 -1.57 -24.39
N VAL A 34 -21.65 -0.77 -24.66
CA VAL A 34 -22.10 -0.46 -26.03
C VAL A 34 -21.32 0.76 -26.55
N ARG A 35 -20.44 0.54 -27.53
CA ARG A 35 -19.78 1.62 -28.28
C ARG A 35 -20.49 1.77 -29.63
N VAL A 36 -21.15 2.92 -29.86
CA VAL A 36 -21.86 3.22 -31.12
C VAL A 36 -20.91 3.93 -32.07
N GLU A 37 -20.55 3.28 -33.19
CA GLU A 37 -19.89 3.95 -34.32
C GLU A 37 -20.94 4.36 -35.36
N GLU A 38 -21.03 5.65 -35.66
CA GLU A 38 -21.86 6.16 -36.76
C GLU A 38 -21.08 6.09 -38.09
N ARG A 39 -21.58 5.29 -39.05
CA ARG A 39 -21.24 5.45 -40.47
C ARG A 39 -22.48 5.89 -41.24
N CYS A 40 -22.61 7.19 -41.47
CA CYS A 40 -23.56 7.73 -42.44
C CYS A 40 -22.93 7.67 -43.84
N GLY A 41 -23.39 6.74 -44.68
CA GLY A 41 -23.21 6.80 -46.13
C GLY A 41 -24.27 7.71 -46.75
N LEU A 42 -23.87 8.87 -47.25
CA LEU A 42 -24.70 9.71 -48.13
C LEU A 42 -24.64 9.16 -49.57
N PRO A 43 -25.74 9.16 -50.34
CA PRO A 43 -25.67 8.90 -51.77
C PRO A 43 -24.98 10.06 -52.51
N ALA A 44 -24.22 9.71 -53.54
CA ALA A 44 -23.32 10.58 -54.29
C ALA A 44 -24.02 11.79 -54.96
N ALA A 45 -23.41 12.96 -54.84
CA ALA A 45 -23.74 14.13 -55.66
C ALA A 45 -22.53 14.54 -56.51
N SER A 46 -22.74 14.56 -57.81
CA SER A 46 -21.79 15.05 -58.80
C SER A 46 -21.61 16.57 -58.69
N ASN A 47 -20.35 17.00 -58.81
CA ASN A 47 -19.84 18.32 -59.19
C ASN A 47 -19.87 19.53 -58.23
N ARG A 48 -18.64 19.99 -57.95
CA ARG A 48 -18.13 21.36 -57.76
C ARG A 48 -18.67 22.22 -56.61
N GLY A 49 -17.73 22.70 -55.78
CA GLY A 49 -17.83 24.03 -55.17
C GLY A 49 -17.72 24.07 -53.66
N GLN A 50 -16.71 24.80 -53.18
CA GLN A 50 -16.29 24.96 -51.79
C GLN A 50 -17.32 25.56 -50.80
N ARG A 51 -17.24 25.03 -49.57
CA ARG A 51 -17.19 25.72 -48.25
C ARG A 51 -18.48 26.10 -47.50
N ARG A 52 -18.50 25.54 -46.27
CA ARG A 52 -18.95 26.07 -44.95
C ARG A 52 -20.46 26.23 -44.71
N ARG A 53 -21.00 25.47 -43.73
CA ARG A 53 -21.64 26.04 -42.51
C ARG A 53 -22.05 24.99 -41.45
N ARG A 54 -21.64 25.31 -40.22
CA ARG A 54 -22.14 24.99 -38.86
C ARG A 54 -23.37 24.06 -38.76
N GLU A 55 -23.21 22.96 -38.01
CA GLU A 55 -24.32 22.16 -37.48
C GLU A 55 -24.59 22.52 -36.01
N ARG A 56 -25.87 22.76 -35.68
CA ARG A 56 -26.40 22.83 -34.31
C ARG A 56 -27.08 21.49 -34.01
N PRO A 57 -27.13 21.02 -32.75
CA PRO A 57 -27.79 19.77 -32.43
C PRO A 57 -29.32 19.97 -32.41
N PHE A 58 -30.04 19.05 -33.06
CA PHE A 58 -31.50 18.94 -32.95
C PHE A 58 -31.86 17.82 -31.97
N GLU A 59 -32.56 18.17 -30.90
CA GLU A 59 -33.34 17.26 -30.04
C GLU A 59 -34.51 16.67 -30.82
N VAL A 60 -34.79 15.38 -30.65
CA VAL A 60 -36.06 14.78 -31.09
C VAL A 60 -36.77 14.18 -29.88
N VAL A 61 -37.87 14.82 -29.51
CA VAL A 61 -38.87 14.38 -28.54
C VAL A 61 -39.86 13.45 -29.26
N CYS A 62 -40.02 12.22 -28.79
CA CYS A 62 -41.04 11.29 -29.30
C CYS A 62 -42.35 11.46 -28.53
N GLY A 63 -43.34 12.14 -29.14
CA GLY A 63 -44.73 12.18 -28.67
C GLY A 63 -45.63 11.32 -29.57
N GLY A 64 -46.48 10.50 -28.95
CA GLY A 64 -47.45 9.64 -29.64
C GLY A 64 -48.68 10.40 -30.15
N GLY A 65 -49.30 9.89 -31.22
CA GLY A 65 -50.57 10.39 -31.74
C GLY A 65 -50.91 9.83 -33.12
N VAL A 66 -52.12 9.29 -33.26
CA VAL A 66 -52.72 8.61 -34.42
C VAL A 66 -53.10 9.58 -35.55
N SER A 67 -52.85 9.23 -36.84
CA SER A 67 -53.75 9.56 -37.98
C SER A 67 -53.29 8.96 -39.33
N HIS A 68 -54.27 8.64 -40.17
CA HIS A 68 -54.22 8.11 -41.54
C HIS A 68 -53.46 8.98 -42.56
N ARG A 69 -52.63 8.34 -43.42
CA ARG A 69 -52.69 8.35 -44.91
C ARG A 69 -51.44 7.71 -45.52
N ARG A 70 -51.64 7.02 -46.65
CA ARG A 70 -50.64 6.25 -47.42
C ARG A 70 -49.64 7.17 -48.15
N THR A 71 -48.35 6.99 -47.86
CA THR A 71 -47.22 7.16 -48.79
C THR A 71 -46.13 6.13 -48.43
N PRO A 72 -45.46 5.47 -49.40
CA PRO A 72 -44.45 4.47 -49.09
C PRO A 72 -43.12 5.19 -48.84
N HIS A 73 -42.90 5.71 -47.64
CA HIS A 73 -41.55 6.05 -47.22
C HIS A 73 -40.82 4.73 -46.95
N ARG A 74 -39.75 4.45 -47.71
CA ARG A 74 -38.82 3.34 -47.46
C ARG A 74 -38.43 3.38 -45.99
N CYS A 75 -38.92 2.41 -45.23
CA CYS A 75 -38.46 2.16 -43.88
C CYS A 75 -36.98 1.80 -44.01
N CYS A 76 -36.09 2.72 -43.65
CA CYS A 76 -34.68 2.43 -43.50
C CYS A 76 -34.60 1.51 -42.28
N GLU A 77 -34.60 0.20 -42.51
CA GLU A 77 -34.38 -0.78 -41.45
C GLU A 77 -33.05 -0.46 -40.78
N ARG A 78 -33.14 0.14 -39.59
CA ARG A 78 -32.00 0.39 -38.73
C ARG A 78 -31.61 -0.97 -38.13
N LYS A 79 -30.85 -1.77 -38.87
CA LYS A 79 -30.14 -2.92 -38.32
C LYS A 79 -29.04 -2.39 -37.41
N ALA A 80 -29.39 -2.17 -36.14
CA ALA A 80 -28.40 -2.11 -35.08
C ALA A 80 -27.74 -3.50 -35.00
N SER A 81 -26.61 -3.68 -35.66
CA SER A 81 -25.79 -4.86 -35.46
C SER A 81 -25.15 -4.75 -34.08
N VAL A 82 -25.73 -5.42 -33.10
CA VAL A 82 -25.09 -5.66 -31.80
C VAL A 82 -23.86 -6.52 -32.07
N SER A 83 -22.69 -5.90 -32.17
CA SER A 83 -21.42 -6.63 -32.11
C SER A 83 -21.16 -6.93 -30.63
N SER A 84 -21.72 -8.03 -30.15
CA SER A 84 -21.29 -8.63 -28.88
C SER A 84 -19.90 -9.22 -29.10
N ARG A 85 -18.86 -8.39 -29.04
CA ARG A 85 -17.53 -8.92 -28.75
C ARG A 85 -17.57 -9.38 -27.30
N MET A 86 -17.90 -10.66 -27.15
CA MET A 86 -17.71 -11.37 -25.90
C MET A 86 -16.20 -11.35 -25.64
N GLU A 87 -15.77 -10.65 -24.59
CA GLU A 87 -14.40 -10.78 -24.12
C GLU A 87 -14.14 -12.27 -23.87
N PRO A 88 -13.00 -12.80 -24.37
CA PRO A 88 -12.68 -14.20 -24.16
C PRO A 88 -12.66 -14.46 -22.65
N PRO A 89 -13.22 -15.59 -22.18
CA PRO A 89 -13.09 -15.98 -20.79
C PRO A 89 -11.60 -16.00 -20.43
N LEU A 90 -11.25 -15.34 -19.32
CA LEU A 90 -9.90 -15.40 -18.77
C LEU A 90 -9.49 -16.88 -18.69
N PRO A 91 -8.27 -17.24 -19.13
CA PRO A 91 -7.82 -18.61 -19.05
C PRO A 91 -7.95 -19.10 -17.60
N PRO A 92 -8.40 -20.34 -17.37
CA PRO A 92 -8.44 -20.91 -16.03
C PRO A 92 -7.03 -20.84 -15.45
N VAL A 93 -6.90 -20.20 -14.29
CA VAL A 93 -5.63 -20.18 -13.56
C VAL A 93 -5.33 -21.64 -13.21
N PRO A 94 -4.21 -22.22 -13.68
CA PRO A 94 -3.90 -23.60 -13.34
C PRO A 94 -3.80 -23.72 -11.81
N PRO A 95 -4.41 -24.73 -11.19
CA PRO A 95 -4.21 -24.95 -9.78
C PRO A 95 -2.74 -25.32 -9.56
N ILE A 96 -1.99 -24.38 -8.99
CA ILE A 96 -0.64 -24.64 -8.50
C ILE A 96 -0.83 -25.49 -7.25
N TYR A 97 -0.84 -26.81 -7.40
CA TYR A 97 -0.63 -27.71 -6.28
C TYR A 97 0.87 -27.79 -6.08
N PRO A 98 1.45 -27.11 -5.07
CA PRO A 98 2.86 -27.29 -4.83
C PRO A 98 2.98 -28.74 -4.32
N MET A 99 3.66 -29.60 -5.09
CA MET A 99 4.07 -30.93 -4.61
C MET A 99 5.17 -30.71 -3.56
N ILE A 100 4.77 -30.17 -2.42
CA ILE A 100 5.58 -30.04 -1.22
C ILE A 100 5.61 -31.45 -0.65
N GLY A 101 6.62 -32.23 -1.02
CA GLY A 101 6.82 -33.55 -0.41
C GLY A 101 6.92 -33.46 1.11
N CYS A 102 6.71 -34.56 1.82
CA CYS A 102 6.78 -34.60 3.29
C CYS A 102 8.09 -33.99 3.83
N ALA A 103 9.19 -34.12 3.09
CA ALA A 103 10.48 -33.52 3.43
C ALA A 103 10.48 -31.97 3.40
N SER A 104 9.86 -31.34 2.39
CA SER A 104 9.79 -29.88 2.34
C SER A 104 8.78 -29.31 3.34
N LEU A 105 7.71 -30.05 3.65
CA LEU A 105 6.81 -29.71 4.75
C LEU A 105 7.53 -29.78 6.10
N LEU A 106 8.30 -30.86 6.34
CA LEU A 106 9.11 -31.02 7.55
C LEU A 106 10.14 -29.90 7.67
N LEU A 107 10.85 -29.56 6.59
CA LEU A 107 11.84 -28.48 6.59
C LEU A 107 11.20 -27.11 6.84
N ALA A 108 10.03 -26.84 6.25
CA ALA A 108 9.28 -25.62 6.50
C ALA A 108 8.83 -25.53 7.97
N LEU A 109 8.31 -26.62 8.55
CA LEU A 109 7.92 -26.68 9.96
C LEU A 109 9.13 -26.46 10.88
N LEU A 110 10.26 -27.11 10.57
CA LEU A 110 11.51 -26.93 11.31
C LEU A 110 11.99 -25.48 11.25
N PHE A 111 11.93 -24.85 10.07
CA PHE A 111 12.31 -23.45 9.89
C PHE A 111 11.40 -22.51 10.70
N VAL A 112 10.08 -22.70 10.65
CA VAL A 112 9.11 -21.90 11.43
C VAL A 112 9.33 -22.05 12.94
N LEU A 113 9.76 -23.23 13.39
CA LEU A 113 10.03 -23.48 14.81
C LEU A 113 11.41 -22.96 15.26
N LEU A 114 12.46 -23.16 14.46
CA LEU A 114 13.82 -22.73 14.82
C LEU A 114 14.07 -21.24 14.61
N LEU A 115 13.50 -20.63 13.56
CA LEU A 115 13.81 -19.24 13.23
C LEU A 115 13.51 -18.27 14.39
N PRO A 116 12.36 -18.34 15.09
CA PRO A 116 12.09 -17.46 16.22
C PRO A 116 13.06 -17.67 17.39
N LEU A 117 13.48 -18.92 17.64
CA LEU A 117 14.46 -19.25 18.69
C LEU A 117 15.83 -18.67 18.35
N LEU A 118 16.27 -18.83 17.10
CA LEU A 118 17.52 -18.24 16.60
C LEU A 118 17.48 -16.71 16.70
N LEU A 119 16.36 -16.09 16.31
CA LEU A 119 16.20 -14.64 16.35
C LEU A 119 16.19 -14.12 17.78
N MET A 120 15.54 -14.84 18.70
CA MET A 120 15.52 -14.51 20.12
C MET A 120 16.93 -14.51 20.72
N ASP A 121 17.73 -15.55 20.43
CA ASP A 121 19.12 -15.65 20.90
C ASP A 121 20.03 -14.56 20.32
N LEU A 122 19.89 -14.29 19.01
CA LEU A 122 20.61 -13.22 18.32
C LEU A 122 20.29 -11.85 18.93
N MET A 123 19.00 -11.56 19.13
CA MET A 123 18.56 -10.29 19.72
C MET A 123 19.00 -10.16 21.17
N GLN A 124 18.91 -11.23 21.97
CA GLN A 124 19.35 -11.20 23.36
C GLN A 124 20.86 -10.95 23.46
N THR A 125 21.66 -11.64 22.64
CA THR A 125 23.11 -11.44 22.56
C THR A 125 23.45 -9.99 22.19
N ALA A 126 22.76 -9.43 21.18
CA ALA A 126 22.93 -8.04 20.77
C ALA A 126 22.64 -7.07 21.93
N LEU A 127 21.52 -7.24 22.62
CA LEU A 127 21.09 -6.36 23.70
C LEU A 127 22.01 -6.46 24.93
N ILE A 128 22.55 -7.63 25.25
CA ILE A 128 23.53 -7.79 26.33
C ILE A 128 24.82 -7.00 26.01
N ARG A 129 25.22 -6.90 24.73
CA ARG A 129 26.33 -6.04 24.30
C ARG A 129 25.99 -4.54 24.30
N LEU A 130 24.73 -4.18 24.49
CA LEU A 130 24.20 -2.81 24.61
C LEU A 130 23.89 -2.46 26.07
N HIS A 131 24.75 -2.87 27.00
CA HIS A 131 24.64 -2.49 28.41
C HIS A 131 23.34 -2.93 29.12
N LEU A 132 22.54 -3.85 28.55
CA LEU A 132 21.39 -4.44 29.23
C LEU A 132 21.82 -5.66 30.04
N THR A 133 21.21 -5.83 31.22
CA THR A 133 21.30 -7.10 31.96
C THR A 133 20.61 -8.23 31.19
N PRO A 134 20.99 -9.51 31.36
CA PRO A 134 20.36 -10.62 30.65
C PRO A 134 18.84 -10.70 30.82
N ALA A 135 18.35 -10.33 32.02
CA ALA A 135 16.92 -10.26 32.32
C ALA A 135 16.24 -9.10 31.57
N ALA A 136 16.84 -7.91 31.56
CA ALA A 136 16.33 -6.76 30.82
C ALA A 136 16.34 -7.01 29.30
N ALA A 137 17.39 -7.64 28.77
CA ALA A 137 17.48 -8.05 27.37
C ALA A 137 16.34 -9.01 27.01
N LEU A 138 16.12 -10.06 27.81
CA LEU A 138 15.02 -11.01 27.58
C LEU A 138 13.65 -10.31 27.59
N LEU A 139 13.38 -9.48 28.60
CA LEU A 139 12.12 -8.73 28.69
C LEU A 139 11.94 -7.77 27.52
N THR A 140 13.02 -7.16 27.05
CA THR A 140 13.00 -6.26 25.88
C THR A 140 12.69 -7.03 24.60
N VAL A 141 13.31 -8.20 24.38
CA VAL A 141 12.99 -9.06 23.24
C VAL A 141 11.52 -9.48 23.26
N LEU A 142 11.02 -9.95 24.40
CA LEU A 142 9.60 -10.27 24.58
C LEU A 142 8.71 -9.05 24.33
N GLY A 143 9.10 -7.88 24.82
CA GLY A 143 8.43 -6.61 24.57
C GLY A 143 8.39 -6.22 23.10
N ILE A 144 9.48 -6.43 22.35
CA ILE A 144 9.55 -6.20 20.90
C ILE A 144 8.57 -7.14 20.18
N PHE A 145 8.54 -8.43 20.52
CA PHE A 145 7.60 -9.39 19.93
C PHE A 145 6.14 -9.05 20.25
N VAL A 146 5.79 -8.87 21.52
CA VAL A 146 4.40 -8.57 21.93
C VAL A 146 3.96 -7.20 21.41
N GLY A 147 4.83 -6.20 21.53
CA GLY A 147 4.60 -4.83 21.04
C GLY A 147 4.49 -4.76 19.52
N SER A 148 5.05 -5.71 18.78
CA SER A 148 4.96 -5.70 17.31
C SER A 148 3.53 -5.84 16.77
N VAL A 149 2.62 -6.41 17.56
CA VAL A 149 1.21 -6.55 17.21
C VAL A 149 0.44 -5.23 17.41
N ILE A 150 1.01 -4.28 18.16
CA ILE A 150 0.36 -3.04 18.57
C ILE A 150 0.80 -1.89 17.65
N ASN A 151 -0.15 -1.36 16.88
CA ASN A 151 0.06 -0.18 16.03
C ASN A 151 -0.75 1.00 16.57
N ILE A 152 -0.06 2.08 16.95
CA ILE A 152 -0.67 3.30 17.50
C ILE A 152 -0.94 4.27 16.34
N PRO A 153 -2.21 4.59 15.99
CA PRO A 153 -2.51 5.52 14.92
C PRO A 153 -2.10 6.94 15.34
N VAL A 154 -1.29 7.61 14.52
CA VAL A 154 -0.80 8.98 14.77
C VAL A 154 -1.42 10.01 13.84
N TYR A 155 -1.82 9.61 12.63
CA TYR A 155 -2.38 10.54 11.64
C TYR A 155 -3.35 9.85 10.69
N ARG A 156 -4.31 10.60 10.16
CA ARG A 156 -5.30 10.13 9.19
C ARG A 156 -5.35 11.09 8.01
N ILE A 157 -5.33 10.54 6.80
CA ILE A 157 -5.42 11.31 5.55
C ILE A 157 -6.68 10.86 4.84
N GLU A 158 -7.63 11.77 4.64
CA GLU A 158 -8.83 11.51 3.84
C GLU A 158 -8.46 11.40 2.35
N ARG A 159 -9.12 10.48 1.64
CA ARG A 159 -8.90 10.18 0.22
C ARG A 159 -10.23 10.10 -0.50
N GLU A 160 -10.33 10.78 -1.64
CA GLU A 160 -11.52 10.71 -2.50
C GLU A 160 -11.64 9.35 -3.19
N GLU A 161 -10.52 8.67 -3.43
CA GLU A 161 -10.46 7.36 -4.07
C GLU A 161 -10.51 6.20 -3.07
N TRP A 162 -11.28 5.18 -3.43
CA TRP A 162 -11.40 3.91 -2.73
C TRP A 162 -10.07 3.14 -2.72
N GLN A 163 -9.41 3.09 -1.56
CA GLN A 163 -8.11 2.41 -1.41
C GLN A 163 -8.29 0.91 -1.13
N PRO A 164 -7.66 0.00 -1.91
CA PRO A 164 -7.62 -1.41 -1.55
C PRO A 164 -6.74 -1.58 -0.29
N VAL A 165 -7.36 -1.99 0.81
CA VAL A 165 -6.64 -2.43 2.01
C VAL A 165 -6.35 -3.92 1.83
N TYR A 166 -5.11 -4.27 1.49
CA TYR A 166 -4.64 -5.65 1.58
C TYR A 166 -4.47 -5.98 3.06
N VAL A 167 -5.45 -6.67 3.65
CA VAL A 167 -5.29 -7.21 5.00
C VAL A 167 -4.37 -8.42 4.88
N VAL A 168 -3.08 -8.21 5.10
CA VAL A 168 -2.12 -9.31 5.25
C VAL A 168 -2.41 -9.95 6.62
N GLY A 169 -3.21 -11.02 6.61
CA GLY A 169 -3.43 -11.83 7.81
C GLY A 169 -2.12 -12.51 8.28
N PRO A 170 -2.13 -13.18 9.45
CA PRO A 170 -1.00 -14.00 9.88
C PRO A 170 -0.58 -14.95 8.75
N LEU A 171 0.73 -15.07 8.51
CA LEU A 171 1.30 -15.96 7.50
C LEU A 171 1.02 -15.60 6.02
N GLY A 172 0.54 -14.38 5.73
CA GLY A 172 0.27 -13.95 4.35
C GLY A 172 -0.99 -14.58 3.72
N LEU A 173 -1.77 -15.35 4.50
CA LEU A 173 -3.00 -16.02 4.06
C LEU A 173 -4.07 -15.05 3.56
N GLY A 174 -4.02 -13.79 3.97
CA GLY A 174 -4.92 -12.73 3.50
C GLY A 174 -4.70 -12.31 2.04
N LEU A 175 -3.56 -12.66 1.42
CA LEU A 175 -3.31 -12.42 -0.01
C LEU A 175 -4.13 -13.35 -0.92
N PHE A 176 -4.59 -14.50 -0.40
CA PHE A 176 -5.26 -15.53 -1.19
C PHE A 176 -6.79 -15.37 -1.27
N SER A 177 -7.35 -14.29 -0.71
CA SER A 177 -8.81 -14.11 -0.69
C SER A 177 -9.21 -12.65 -0.86
N ASP A 178 -9.92 -12.37 -1.97
CA ASP A 178 -10.53 -11.08 -2.28
C ASP A 178 -11.50 -10.58 -1.21
N ARG A 179 -11.98 -11.48 -0.33
CA ARG A 179 -12.90 -11.17 0.77
C ARG A 179 -12.28 -10.29 1.86
N PHE A 180 -10.96 -10.23 1.93
CA PHE A 180 -10.23 -9.40 2.90
C PHE A 180 -9.86 -8.01 2.36
N ARG A 181 -10.30 -7.66 1.14
CA ARG A 181 -10.14 -6.31 0.60
C ARG A 181 -11.14 -5.37 1.27
N ARG A 182 -10.74 -4.74 2.37
CA ARG A 182 -11.49 -3.60 2.91
C ARG A 182 -11.22 -2.39 2.03
N VAL A 183 -12.23 -1.58 1.82
CA VAL A 183 -12.09 -0.34 1.07
C VAL A 183 -12.22 0.80 2.07
N ARG A 184 -11.17 1.60 2.23
CA ARG A 184 -11.21 2.78 3.08
C ARG A 184 -10.94 4.02 2.22
N GLN A 185 -11.66 5.09 2.51
CA GLN A 185 -11.39 6.44 1.99
C GLN A 185 -10.42 7.20 2.91
N GLU A 186 -9.62 6.48 3.70
CA GLU A 186 -8.60 7.07 4.57
C GLU A 186 -7.31 6.24 4.51
N THR A 187 -6.18 6.93 4.55
CA THR A 187 -4.87 6.35 4.84
C THR A 187 -4.54 6.65 6.31
N ILE A 188 -4.38 5.60 7.12
CA ILE A 188 -3.96 5.74 8.53
C ILE A 188 -2.44 5.61 8.61
N ILE A 189 -1.76 6.61 9.15
CA ILE A 189 -0.35 6.50 9.56
C ILE A 189 -0.32 6.06 11.02
N ALA A 190 0.38 4.97 11.30
CA ALA A 190 0.57 4.41 12.63
C ALA A 190 2.06 4.24 12.95
N ILE A 191 2.36 4.14 14.24
CA ILE A 191 3.69 3.79 14.76
C ILE A 191 3.58 2.46 15.49
N ASN A 192 4.45 1.51 15.14
CA ASN A 192 4.50 0.20 15.76
C ASN A 192 5.24 0.25 17.11
N VAL A 193 4.68 -0.37 18.16
CA VAL A 193 5.30 -0.35 19.48
C VAL A 193 6.59 -1.17 19.49
N GLY A 194 6.55 -2.41 19.00
CA GLY A 194 7.71 -3.30 19.01
C GLY A 194 8.78 -2.95 17.97
N GLY A 195 8.35 -2.50 16.80
CA GLY A 195 9.19 -2.23 15.64
C GLY A 195 9.73 -0.80 15.56
N CYS A 196 9.14 0.16 16.27
CA CYS A 196 9.58 1.55 16.27
C CYS A 196 9.78 2.11 17.69
N VAL A 197 8.78 2.02 18.57
CA VAL A 197 8.86 2.68 19.90
C VAL A 197 9.97 2.07 20.76
N ILE A 198 10.00 0.74 20.92
CA ILE A 198 11.03 0.08 21.74
C ILE A 198 12.44 0.31 21.18
N PRO A 199 12.71 0.16 19.86
CA PRO A 199 14.01 0.52 19.28
C PRO A 199 14.41 1.98 19.54
N CYS A 200 13.48 2.93 19.45
CA CYS A 200 13.76 4.33 19.78
C CYS A 200 14.13 4.52 21.26
N LEU A 201 13.46 3.81 22.17
CA LEU A 201 13.81 3.84 23.60
C LEU A 201 15.21 3.25 23.85
N LEU A 202 15.59 2.19 23.12
CA LEU A 202 16.95 1.64 23.19
C LEU A 202 17.99 2.62 22.64
N VAL A 203 17.69 3.37 21.59
CA VAL A 203 18.56 4.46 21.12
C VAL A 203 18.77 5.51 22.23
N LEU A 204 17.70 5.92 22.90
CA LEU A 204 17.81 6.88 24.02
C LEU A 204 18.63 6.30 25.18
N TRP A 205 18.44 5.02 25.49
CA TRP A 205 19.23 4.30 26.49
C TRP A 205 20.73 4.26 26.16
N GLU A 206 21.11 3.92 24.92
CA GLU A 206 22.51 3.93 24.51
C GLU A 206 23.12 5.34 24.50
N LEU A 207 22.33 6.37 24.16
CA LEU A 207 22.79 7.75 24.26
C LEU A 207 23.18 8.13 25.69
N THR A 208 22.52 7.58 26.72
CA THR A 208 22.93 7.82 28.13
C THR A 208 24.31 7.26 28.46
N HIS A 209 24.80 6.28 27.70
CA HIS A 209 26.14 5.71 27.86
C HIS A 209 27.19 6.45 27.02
N ILE A 210 26.77 7.07 25.91
CA ILE A 210 27.66 7.84 25.01
C ILE A 210 27.89 9.27 25.50
N VAL A 211 26.85 9.97 25.97
CA VAL A 211 26.93 11.38 26.37
C VAL A 211 28.02 11.66 27.42
N PRO A 212 28.19 10.83 28.49
CA PRO A 212 29.21 11.09 29.52
C PRO A 212 30.66 10.99 29.03
N LEU A 213 30.92 10.35 27.90
CA LEU A 213 32.27 10.20 27.32
C LEU A 213 32.77 11.47 26.62
N GLY A 214 31.92 12.49 26.52
CA GLY A 214 32.27 13.80 25.98
C GLY A 214 31.83 14.00 24.52
N SER A 215 32.12 15.21 24.01
CA SER A 215 31.64 15.64 22.70
C SER A 215 32.23 14.85 21.54
N ASP A 216 33.44 14.30 21.65
CA ASP A 216 34.06 13.50 20.57
C ASP A 216 33.25 12.23 20.29
N ALA A 217 32.86 11.49 21.34
CA ALA A 217 32.01 10.31 21.23
C ALA A 217 30.66 10.61 20.56
N LEU A 218 30.04 11.72 20.95
CA LEU A 218 28.76 12.17 20.39
C LEU A 218 28.89 12.57 18.93
N VAL A 219 29.89 13.39 18.58
CA VAL A 219 30.10 13.83 17.19
C VAL A 219 30.36 12.64 16.29
N ARG A 220 31.21 11.69 16.72
CA ARG A 220 31.45 10.46 15.96
C ARG A 220 30.18 9.64 15.78
N THR A 221 29.35 9.51 16.82
CA THR A 221 28.08 8.75 16.75
C THR A 221 27.10 9.42 15.78
N LEU A 222 27.03 10.75 15.82
CA LEU A 222 26.24 11.55 14.88
C LEU A 222 26.74 11.38 13.44
N VAL A 223 28.06 11.35 13.22
CA VAL A 223 28.64 11.10 11.88
C VAL A 223 28.24 9.71 11.36
N VAL A 224 28.42 8.65 12.16
CA VAL A 224 28.04 7.28 11.78
C VAL A 224 26.54 7.22 11.45
N THR A 225 25.72 7.85 12.28
CA THR A 225 24.27 7.89 12.11
C THR A 225 23.87 8.67 10.86
N ALA A 226 24.47 9.85 10.62
CA ALA A 226 24.21 10.67 9.45
C ALA A 226 24.58 9.96 8.14
N LEU A 227 25.72 9.25 8.12
CA LEU A 227 26.11 8.42 6.98
C LEU A 227 25.07 7.34 6.69
N ASN A 228 24.59 6.63 7.72
CA ASN A 228 23.60 5.59 7.52
C ASN A 228 22.22 6.14 7.11
N ILE A 229 21.79 7.26 7.69
CA ILE A 229 20.56 7.97 7.27
C ILE A 229 20.65 8.34 5.80
N GLY A 230 21.77 8.93 5.36
CA GLY A 230 21.98 9.31 3.96
C GLY A 230 21.92 8.10 3.01
N ALA A 231 22.56 6.99 3.38
CA ALA A 231 22.53 5.76 2.60
C ALA A 231 21.11 5.16 2.51
N CYS A 232 20.40 5.07 3.64
CA CYS A 232 19.03 4.57 3.67
C CYS A 232 18.09 5.47 2.84
N TYR A 233 18.24 6.79 2.95
CA TYR A 233 17.47 7.75 2.17
C TYR A 233 17.71 7.60 0.65
N ALA A 234 18.97 7.45 0.23
CA ALA A 234 19.29 7.34 -1.20
C ALA A 234 18.70 6.07 -1.85
N VAL A 235 18.61 4.98 -1.09
CA VAL A 235 18.21 3.66 -1.59
C VAL A 235 16.70 3.42 -1.42
N ALA A 236 16.06 4.01 -0.41
CA ALA A 236 14.64 3.84 -0.17
C ALA A 236 13.79 4.38 -1.33
N ARG A 237 12.69 3.68 -1.61
CA ARG A 237 11.73 4.04 -2.66
C ARG A 237 10.30 3.82 -2.16
N PRO A 238 9.39 4.79 -2.32
CA PRO A 238 7.97 4.57 -2.07
C PRO A 238 7.38 3.70 -3.19
N VAL A 239 6.68 2.64 -2.80
CA VAL A 239 6.04 1.67 -3.70
C VAL A 239 4.53 1.62 -3.44
N PRO A 240 3.68 1.87 -4.45
CA PRO A 240 2.23 1.81 -4.32
C PRO A 240 1.70 0.50 -3.73
N GLY A 241 0.79 0.61 -2.76
CA GLY A 241 0.20 -0.52 -2.06
C GLY A 241 1.11 -1.24 -1.05
N LEU A 242 2.43 -0.99 -1.05
CA LEU A 242 3.40 -1.65 -0.17
C LEU A 242 4.04 -0.70 0.86
N GLY A 243 4.09 0.61 0.61
CA GLY A 243 4.73 1.58 1.50
C GLY A 243 6.16 1.89 1.06
N ILE A 244 7.09 2.01 2.00
CA ILE A 244 8.50 2.35 1.70
C ILE A 244 9.31 1.07 1.67
N MET A 245 10.06 0.86 0.59
CA MET A 245 10.88 -0.33 0.38
C MET A 245 12.35 0.04 0.23
N MET A 246 13.22 -0.76 0.85
CA MET A 246 14.67 -0.74 0.64
C MET A 246 15.25 -2.15 0.89
N PRO A 247 16.43 -2.48 0.34
CA PRO A 247 17.10 -3.75 0.65
C PRO A 247 17.51 -3.80 2.13
N GLY A 248 17.07 -4.83 2.84
CA GLY A 248 17.18 -4.91 4.31
C GLY A 248 18.61 -4.93 4.88
N PHE A 249 19.61 -5.29 4.07
CA PHE A 249 21.02 -5.33 4.51
C PHE A 249 21.77 -4.00 4.35
N VAL A 250 21.19 -3.00 3.69
CA VAL A 250 21.87 -1.71 3.46
C VAL A 250 22.21 -1.03 4.79
N SER A 251 21.22 -0.87 5.66
CA SER A 251 21.42 -0.20 6.95
C SER A 251 22.44 -0.90 7.86
N PRO A 252 22.35 -2.22 8.15
CA PRO A 252 23.32 -2.84 9.05
C PRO A 252 24.73 -2.82 8.47
N LEU A 253 24.92 -3.03 7.16
CA LEU A 253 26.25 -3.00 6.55
C LEU A 253 26.88 -1.60 6.58
N VAL A 254 26.09 -0.55 6.32
CA VAL A 254 26.57 0.83 6.41
C VAL A 254 26.85 1.22 7.85
N ALA A 255 25.99 0.88 8.80
CA ALA A 255 26.20 1.14 10.22
C ALA A 255 27.46 0.46 10.78
N VAL A 256 27.68 -0.82 10.43
CA VAL A 256 28.88 -1.58 10.83
C VAL A 256 30.12 -0.96 10.20
N SER A 257 30.16 -0.80 8.88
CA SER A 257 31.33 -0.25 8.20
C SER A 257 31.67 1.17 8.68
N ALA A 258 30.68 2.05 8.81
CA ALA A 258 30.88 3.41 9.30
C ALA A 258 31.35 3.43 10.76
N SER A 259 30.78 2.59 11.63
CA SER A 259 31.22 2.53 13.04
C SER A 259 32.65 2.02 13.18
N TRP A 260 33.05 0.99 12.42
CA TRP A 260 34.44 0.50 12.38
C TRP A 260 35.44 1.56 11.91
N LEU A 261 35.05 2.42 10.96
CA LEU A 261 35.91 3.47 10.42
C LEU A 261 35.97 4.72 11.31
N VAL A 262 34.85 5.12 11.91
CA VAL A 262 34.74 6.40 12.64
C VAL A 262 35.05 6.24 14.15
N MET A 263 34.78 5.06 14.72
CA MET A 263 35.02 4.76 16.15
C MET A 263 36.41 4.18 16.43
N ILE A 264 37.38 4.44 15.55
CA ILE A 264 38.77 4.06 15.77
C ILE A 264 39.26 4.73 17.07
N GLY A 265 39.76 3.91 17.99
CA GLY A 265 40.21 4.32 19.32
C GLY A 265 39.11 4.35 20.39
N MET A 266 37.86 3.98 20.07
CA MET A 266 36.73 3.95 21.02
C MET A 266 35.93 2.63 20.91
N PRO A 267 36.57 1.46 21.10
CA PRO A 267 35.90 0.16 20.91
C PRO A 267 34.72 -0.05 21.86
N GLU A 268 34.77 0.52 23.06
CA GLU A 268 33.74 0.36 24.10
C GLU A 268 32.36 0.86 23.68
N ILE A 269 32.28 1.90 22.84
CA ILE A 269 31.00 2.47 22.36
C ILE A 269 30.69 2.18 20.90
N ARG A 270 31.57 1.45 20.20
CA ARG A 270 31.39 1.16 18.78
C ARG A 270 30.09 0.40 18.53
N VAL A 271 29.79 -0.58 19.37
CA VAL A 271 28.56 -1.39 19.30
C VAL A 271 27.32 -0.52 19.49
N ALA A 272 27.33 0.37 20.49
CA ALA A 272 26.26 1.32 20.77
C ALA A 272 26.02 2.26 19.57
N ALA A 273 27.09 2.82 19.00
CA ALA A 273 26.99 3.70 17.84
C ALA A 273 26.49 2.98 16.58
N ALA A 274 26.93 1.74 16.34
CA ALA A 274 26.45 0.91 15.25
C ALA A 274 24.95 0.60 15.40
N PHE A 275 24.50 0.26 16.62
CA PHE A 275 23.09 0.06 16.92
C PHE A 275 22.26 1.32 16.67
N ILE A 276 22.68 2.47 17.22
CA ILE A 276 21.99 3.76 17.05
C ILE A 276 21.87 4.10 15.57
N ALA A 277 22.96 4.01 14.81
CA ALA A 277 22.94 4.24 13.38
C ALA A 277 22.04 3.24 12.65
N GLY A 278 22.10 1.95 13.02
CA GLY A 278 21.29 0.88 12.45
C GLY A 278 19.78 1.06 12.64
N VAL A 279 19.36 1.63 13.78
CA VAL A 279 17.95 1.97 14.08
C VAL A 279 17.53 3.27 13.40
N LEU A 280 18.31 4.35 13.58
CA LEU A 280 17.96 5.68 13.07
C LEU A 280 18.09 5.79 11.54
N GLY A 281 18.93 4.97 10.91
CA GLY A 281 19.11 4.93 9.46
C GLY A 281 17.80 4.66 8.72
N PRO A 282 17.15 3.49 8.89
CA PRO A 282 15.87 3.18 8.29
C PRO A 282 14.75 4.08 8.82
N LEU A 283 14.70 4.32 10.13
CA LEU A 283 13.64 5.14 10.72
C LEU A 283 13.62 6.57 10.14
N VAL A 284 14.76 7.27 10.15
CA VAL A 284 14.81 8.64 9.65
C VAL A 284 14.96 8.65 8.13
N GLY A 285 15.95 7.93 7.62
CA GLY A 285 16.33 7.94 6.21
C GLY A 285 15.29 7.31 5.28
N ALA A 286 14.76 6.14 5.62
CA ALA A 286 13.73 5.50 4.82
C ALA A 286 12.35 6.06 5.19
N ASP A 287 11.91 5.88 6.44
CA ASP A 287 10.52 6.13 6.80
C ASP A 287 10.18 7.62 6.86
N LEU A 288 10.81 8.38 7.77
CA LEU A 288 10.41 9.77 8.05
C LEU A 288 10.66 10.71 6.87
N LEU A 289 11.81 10.62 6.20
CA LEU A 289 12.15 11.53 5.10
C LEU A 289 11.30 11.30 3.84
N HIS A 290 10.80 10.07 3.60
CA HIS A 290 9.91 9.77 2.47
C HIS A 290 8.42 9.90 2.79
N LEU A 291 8.03 10.21 4.05
CA LEU A 291 6.61 10.35 4.44
C LEU A 291 5.82 11.28 3.51
N ARG A 292 6.45 12.34 2.99
CA ARG A 292 5.80 13.29 2.06
C ARG A 292 5.41 12.64 0.74
N GLU A 293 6.26 11.78 0.21
CA GLU A 293 6.01 11.07 -1.05
C GLU A 293 4.94 9.99 -0.88
N VAL A 294 4.92 9.32 0.28
CA VAL A 294 3.90 8.33 0.61
C VAL A 294 2.50 8.95 0.79
N ARG A 295 2.40 10.25 1.13
CA ARG A 295 1.13 10.98 1.06
C ARG A 295 0.59 11.12 -0.36
N GLY A 296 1.38 10.91 -1.41
CA GLY A 296 0.89 10.81 -2.78
C GLY A 296 0.37 9.42 -3.12
N VAL A 297 0.66 8.42 -2.28
CA VAL A 297 0.44 7.00 -2.57
C VAL A 297 -0.83 6.48 -1.91
N ALA A 298 -1.57 5.75 -2.73
CA ALA A 298 -2.78 5.01 -2.44
C ALA A 298 -2.51 3.79 -1.51
N MET A 299 -2.81 3.89 -0.21
CA MET A 299 -2.74 2.76 0.73
C MET A 299 -3.67 2.92 1.94
N GLY A 300 -4.17 1.80 2.50
CA GLY A 300 -5.11 1.82 3.64
C GLY A 300 -4.49 2.15 5.00
N MET A 301 -3.30 1.63 5.26
CA MET A 301 -2.56 1.89 6.49
C MET A 301 -1.06 1.82 6.22
N LEU A 302 -0.33 2.86 6.63
CA LEU A 302 1.12 2.91 6.69
C LEU A 302 1.52 2.77 8.15
N SER A 303 2.20 1.70 8.53
CA SER A 303 2.75 1.56 9.87
C SER A 303 4.27 1.66 9.84
N ILE A 304 4.82 2.68 10.52
CA ILE A 304 6.26 2.89 10.72
C ILE A 304 6.73 1.89 11.76
N GLY A 305 7.75 1.08 11.43
CA GLY A 305 8.08 -0.11 12.24
C GLY A 305 7.10 -1.28 12.01
N GLY A 306 6.21 -1.17 11.02
CA GLY A 306 4.96 -1.93 10.91
C GLY A 306 5.08 -3.37 10.44
N ALA A 307 6.19 -3.75 9.80
CA ALA A 307 6.48 -5.17 9.55
C ALA A 307 6.75 -5.95 10.86
N GLY A 308 6.80 -5.25 12.00
CA GLY A 308 6.98 -5.81 13.33
C GLY A 308 8.45 -6.02 13.67
N THR A 309 8.77 -7.11 14.37
CA THR A 309 10.15 -7.47 14.74
C THR A 309 11.04 -7.75 13.54
N PHE A 310 10.44 -8.02 12.38
CA PHE A 310 11.12 -8.29 11.12
C PHE A 310 11.25 -7.03 10.25
N ASP A 311 10.91 -5.85 10.78
CA ASP A 311 11.12 -4.61 10.06
C ASP A 311 12.60 -4.23 10.01
N GLY A 312 12.95 -3.45 8.99
CA GLY A 312 14.27 -2.91 8.77
C GLY A 312 14.82 -2.21 10.00
N ILE A 313 14.00 -1.52 10.81
CA ILE A 313 14.46 -0.82 12.02
C ILE A 313 15.08 -1.79 13.05
N VAL A 314 14.33 -2.80 13.48
CA VAL A 314 14.76 -3.75 14.52
C VAL A 314 15.92 -4.61 14.01
N LEU A 315 15.75 -5.25 12.86
CA LEU A 315 16.76 -6.16 12.32
C LEU A 315 18.06 -5.42 12.00
N SER A 316 18.00 -4.19 11.47
CA SER A 316 19.21 -3.43 11.19
C SER A 316 19.97 -3.05 12.46
N GLY A 317 19.27 -2.59 13.50
CA GLY A 317 19.90 -2.28 14.79
C GLY A 317 20.57 -3.51 15.40
N ILE A 318 19.85 -4.62 15.50
CA ILE A 318 20.34 -5.86 16.10
C ILE A 318 21.52 -6.44 15.30
N LEU A 319 21.41 -6.53 13.97
CA LEU A 319 22.50 -7.01 13.13
C LEU A 319 23.73 -6.11 13.22
N ALA A 320 23.54 -4.78 13.26
CA ALA A 320 24.64 -3.84 13.44
C ALA A 320 25.34 -4.02 14.78
N ALA A 321 24.59 -4.22 15.87
CA ALA A 321 25.16 -4.47 17.19
C ALA A 321 25.94 -5.78 17.28
N VAL A 322 25.45 -6.85 16.63
CA VAL A 322 26.14 -8.15 16.63
C VAL A 322 27.43 -8.10 15.83
N LEU A 323 27.46 -7.38 14.70
CA LEU A 323 28.58 -7.35 13.77
C LEU A 323 29.63 -6.26 14.05
N ALA A 324 29.33 -5.30 14.93
CA ALA A 324 30.27 -4.28 15.39
C ALA A 324 31.21 -4.77 16.52
#